data_AF-A0A932Z2A2-F1
#
_entry.id   AF-A0A932Z2A2-F1
#
_cell.length_a   1.000
_cell.length_b   1.000
_cell.length_c   1.000
_cell.angle_alpha   90.00
_cell.angle_beta   90.00
_cell.angle_gamma   90.00
#
_symmetry.space_group_name_H-M   'P 1'
#
loop_
_entity.id
_entity.type
_entity.pdbx_description
1 polymer ?
#
loop_
_entity_poly.entity_id
_entity_poly.type
_entity_poly.pdbx_seq_one_letter_code
_entity_poly.pdbx_strand_id
1 'polypeptide(L)'
;MPAFKKETTDYHQERVRDILILKPNASARSIAEALASDPKNPLPLHRLYIGKLIRKIEGERRHRLDNAKVTKYLAIIEDETQSVKEQLWGILLDNAADSKARVMAARGIIEAGNKLLELQMNAGIFERELGTVRVEHQHTIAPEIALPILKALQNYGIIRATATVIEPKGLLDHATSGASDRQ
;
A
#
# COMPACT_ATOMS: atom_id res chain seq x y z
N MET A 1 -15.82 -10.01 -19.93
CA MET A 1 -15.62 -11.04 -18.89
C MET A 1 -16.03 -10.43 -17.55
N PRO A 2 -16.84 -11.11 -16.73
CA PRO A 2 -17.20 -10.61 -15.40
C PRO A 2 -15.94 -10.42 -14.55
N ALA A 3 -15.93 -9.38 -13.72
CA ALA A 3 -14.84 -9.12 -12.79
C ALA A 3 -14.81 -10.20 -11.71
N PHE A 4 -13.68 -10.89 -11.56
CA PHE A 4 -13.48 -11.85 -10.47
C PHE A 4 -13.27 -11.11 -9.15
N LYS A 5 -13.74 -11.69 -8.04
CA LYS A 5 -13.43 -11.21 -6.69
C LYS A 5 -11.90 -11.25 -6.47
N LYS A 6 -11.39 -10.41 -5.57
CA LYS A 6 -9.93 -10.30 -5.33
C LYS A 6 -9.32 -11.64 -4.87
N GLU A 7 -9.97 -12.29 -3.91
CA GLU A 7 -9.56 -13.59 -3.35
C GLU A 7 -9.43 -14.69 -4.41
N THR A 8 -10.35 -14.77 -5.36
CA THR A 8 -10.28 -15.78 -6.43
C THR A 8 -9.16 -15.49 -7.41
N THR A 9 -8.82 -14.22 -7.61
CA THR A 9 -7.69 -13.82 -8.46
C THR A 9 -6.35 -14.20 -7.83
N ASP A 10 -6.20 -14.02 -6.52
CA ASP A 10 -4.99 -14.38 -5.79
C ASP A 10 -4.78 -15.90 -5.79
N TYR A 11 -5.84 -16.68 -5.56
CA TYR A 11 -5.81 -18.14 -5.72
C TYR A 11 -5.39 -18.58 -7.13
N HIS A 12 -5.97 -18.01 -8.19
CA HIS A 12 -5.56 -18.33 -9.57
C HIS A 12 -4.09 -17.99 -9.82
N GLN A 13 -3.62 -16.87 -9.26
CA GLN A 13 -2.25 -16.42 -9.40
C GLN A 13 -1.26 -17.38 -8.73
N GLU A 14 -1.57 -17.88 -7.54
CA GLU A 14 -0.74 -18.89 -6.85
C GLU A 14 -0.64 -20.18 -7.66
N ARG A 15 -1.77 -20.69 -8.19
CA ARG A 15 -1.78 -21.90 -9.01
C ARG A 15 -0.97 -21.76 -10.30
N VAL A 16 -1.05 -20.60 -10.95
CA VAL A 16 -0.19 -20.30 -12.11
C VAL A 16 1.28 -20.21 -11.69
N ARG A 17 1.56 -19.64 -10.52
CA ARG A 17 2.93 -19.53 -9.97
C ARG A 17 3.54 -20.90 -9.71
N ASP A 18 2.80 -21.85 -9.15
CA ASP A 18 3.27 -23.23 -8.91
C ASP A 18 3.75 -23.89 -10.21
N ILE A 19 2.96 -23.76 -11.28
CA ILE A 19 3.31 -24.34 -12.58
C ILE A 19 4.54 -23.64 -13.17
N LEU A 20 4.64 -22.32 -13.05
CA LEU A 20 5.81 -21.56 -13.50
C LEU A 20 7.08 -21.92 -12.72
N ILE A 21 6.97 -22.30 -11.45
CA ILE A 21 8.12 -22.78 -10.65
C ILE A 21 8.63 -24.10 -11.23
N LEU A 22 7.72 -25.02 -11.58
CA LEU A 22 8.09 -26.32 -12.17
C LEU A 22 8.56 -26.20 -13.63
N LYS A 23 7.94 -25.31 -14.40
CA LYS A 23 8.20 -25.10 -15.83
C LYS A 23 8.29 -23.59 -16.13
N PRO A 24 9.46 -22.96 -15.97
CA PRO A 24 9.63 -21.51 -16.13
C PRO A 24 9.29 -20.98 -17.52
N ASN A 25 9.51 -21.80 -18.55
CA ASN A 25 9.32 -21.42 -19.96
C ASN A 25 7.98 -21.92 -20.53
N ALA A 26 7.04 -22.33 -19.68
CA ALA A 26 5.75 -22.83 -20.14
C ALA A 26 4.93 -21.71 -20.82
N SER A 27 4.38 -22.03 -21.99
CA SER A 27 3.48 -21.10 -22.68
C SER A 27 2.14 -20.99 -21.94
N ALA A 28 1.44 -19.86 -22.10
CA ALA A 28 0.12 -19.66 -21.49
C ALA A 28 -0.89 -20.76 -21.87
N ARG A 29 -0.73 -21.38 -23.05
CA ARG A 29 -1.54 -22.54 -23.48
C ARG A 29 -1.18 -23.79 -22.69
N SER A 30 0.11 -24.11 -22.57
CA SER A 30 0.57 -25.26 -21.80
C SER A 30 0.17 -25.16 -20.32
N ILE A 31 0.19 -23.95 -19.75
CA ILE A 31 -0.28 -23.70 -18.38
C ILE A 31 -1.80 -23.90 -18.27
N ALA A 32 -2.57 -23.44 -19.26
CA ALA A 32 -4.03 -23.67 -19.28
C ALA A 32 -4.36 -25.16 -19.30
N GLU A 33 -3.67 -25.92 -20.16
CA GLU A 33 -3.83 -27.37 -20.27
C GLU A 33 -3.43 -28.06 -18.96
N ALA A 34 -2.30 -27.67 -18.36
CA ALA A 34 -1.84 -28.20 -17.07
C ALA A 34 -2.85 -27.95 -15.94
N LEU A 35 -3.40 -26.73 -15.84
CA LEU A 35 -4.41 -26.38 -14.83
C LEU A 35 -5.73 -27.13 -15.04
N ALA A 36 -6.14 -27.33 -16.28
CA ALA A 36 -7.34 -28.09 -16.61
C ALA A 36 -7.17 -29.59 -16.35
N SER A 37 -5.94 -30.11 -16.53
CA SER A 37 -5.60 -31.52 -16.33
C SER A 37 -5.30 -31.92 -14.88
N ASP A 38 -5.33 -30.97 -13.93
CA ASP A 38 -4.99 -31.26 -12.54
C ASP A 38 -6.01 -32.24 -11.91
N PRO A 39 -5.58 -33.41 -11.39
CA PRO A 39 -6.49 -34.41 -10.85
C PRO A 39 -7.22 -33.97 -9.58
N LYS A 40 -6.62 -33.07 -8.79
CA LYS A 40 -7.18 -32.66 -7.49
C LYS A 40 -8.16 -31.52 -7.64
N ASN A 41 -7.79 -30.49 -8.40
CA ASN A 41 -8.56 -29.27 -8.55
C ASN A 41 -8.43 -28.75 -9.99
N PRO A 42 -9.27 -29.25 -10.93
CA PRO A 42 -9.24 -28.80 -12.30
C PRO A 42 -9.72 -27.34 -12.38
N LEU A 43 -8.88 -26.48 -12.96
CA LEU A 43 -9.16 -25.05 -13.06
C LEU A 43 -9.05 -24.60 -14.54
N PRO A 44 -10.13 -24.71 -15.31
CA PRO A 44 -10.13 -24.31 -16.71
C PRO A 44 -10.12 -22.78 -16.82
N LEU A 45 -8.94 -22.20 -17.07
CA LEU A 45 -8.77 -20.76 -17.30
C LEU A 45 -8.47 -20.46 -18.77
N HIS A 46 -9.00 -19.34 -19.26
CA HIS A 46 -8.72 -18.88 -20.62
C HIS A 46 -7.27 -18.39 -20.77
N ARG A 47 -6.63 -18.72 -21.90
CA ARG A 47 -5.21 -18.38 -22.18
C ARG A 47 -4.86 -16.90 -21.99
N LEU A 48 -5.77 -15.98 -22.35
CA LEU A 48 -5.52 -14.53 -22.23
C LEU A 48 -5.48 -14.08 -20.76
N TYR A 49 -6.31 -14.69 -19.92
CA TYR A 49 -6.33 -14.39 -18.49
C TYR A 49 -5.05 -14.92 -17.82
N ILE A 50 -4.62 -16.13 -18.18
CA ILE A 50 -3.33 -16.67 -17.72
C ILE A 50 -2.18 -15.76 -18.16
N GLY A 51 -2.17 -15.29 -19.41
CA GLY A 51 -1.17 -14.33 -19.89
C GLY A 51 -1.11 -13.05 -19.06
N LYS A 52 -2.27 -12.54 -18.59
CA LYS A 52 -2.33 -11.41 -17.66
C LYS A 52 -1.72 -11.76 -16.29
N LEU A 53 -2.02 -12.95 -15.76
CA LEU A 53 -1.47 -13.42 -14.48
C LEU A 53 0.05 -13.61 -14.54
N ILE A 54 0.58 -14.19 -15.62
CA ILE A 54 2.02 -14.34 -15.84
C ILE A 54 2.72 -12.97 -15.77
N ARG A 55 2.23 -11.98 -16.52
CA ARG A 55 2.79 -10.62 -16.51
C ARG A 55 2.75 -9.99 -15.11
N LYS A 56 1.69 -10.24 -14.34
CA LYS A 56 1.58 -9.76 -12.95
C LYS A 56 2.64 -10.42 -12.06
N ILE A 57 2.80 -11.75 -12.13
CA ILE A 57 3.81 -12.50 -11.37
C ILE A 57 5.24 -12.05 -11.74
N GLU A 58 5.52 -11.87 -13.02
CA GLU A 58 6.81 -11.36 -13.51
C GLU A 58 7.08 -9.92 -13.06
N GLY A 59 6.05 -9.07 -13.05
CA GLY A 59 6.12 -7.72 -12.49
C GLY A 59 6.48 -7.74 -11.02
N GLU A 60 5.79 -8.55 -10.21
CA GLU A 60 6.09 -8.76 -8.79
C GLU A 60 7.51 -9.29 -8.56
N ARG A 61 7.99 -10.20 -9.42
CA ARG A 61 9.35 -10.75 -9.33
C ARG A 61 10.39 -9.67 -9.64
N ARG A 62 10.20 -8.90 -10.70
CA ARG A 62 11.10 -7.77 -11.05
C ARG A 62 11.16 -6.76 -9.93
N HIS A 63 10.00 -6.33 -9.43
CA HIS A 63 9.91 -5.41 -8.30
C HIS A 63 10.65 -5.92 -7.06
N ARG A 64 10.47 -7.20 -6.68
CA ARG A 64 11.22 -7.80 -5.57
C ARG A 64 12.74 -7.81 -5.80
N LEU A 65 13.18 -8.11 -7.02
CA LEU A 65 14.61 -8.10 -7.36
C LEU A 65 15.20 -6.69 -7.34
N ASP A 66 14.46 -5.70 -7.85
CA ASP A 66 14.89 -4.31 -7.84
C ASP A 66 14.97 -3.78 -6.40
N ASN A 67 13.99 -4.09 -5.55
CA ASN A 67 14.05 -3.78 -4.12
C ASN A 67 15.24 -4.45 -3.44
N ALA A 68 15.48 -5.74 -3.70
CA ALA A 68 16.62 -6.46 -3.12
C ALA A 68 17.97 -5.83 -3.54
N LYS A 69 18.09 -5.36 -4.79
CA LYS A 69 19.28 -4.61 -5.24
C LYS A 69 19.41 -3.30 -4.49
N VAL A 70 18.33 -2.50 -4.39
CA VAL A 70 18.34 -1.22 -3.68
C VAL A 70 18.75 -1.41 -2.22
N THR A 71 18.15 -2.38 -1.52
CA THR A 71 18.51 -2.69 -0.13
C THR A 71 19.98 -3.10 0.00
N LYS A 72 20.50 -3.93 -0.93
CA LYS A 72 21.91 -4.31 -0.93
C LYS A 72 22.83 -3.10 -1.12
N TYR A 73 22.54 -2.23 -2.08
CA TYR A 73 23.34 -1.03 -2.32
C TYR A 73 23.30 -0.08 -1.13
N LEU A 74 22.13 0.07 -0.50
CA LEU A 74 22.03 0.89 0.70
C LEU A 74 22.88 0.34 1.84
N ALA A 75 22.86 -0.97 2.10
CA ALA A 75 23.69 -1.58 3.13
C ALA A 75 25.20 -1.29 2.90
N ILE A 76 25.66 -1.33 1.64
CA ILE A 76 27.04 -0.96 1.30
C ILE A 76 27.31 0.51 1.66
N ILE A 77 26.39 1.42 1.32
CA ILE A 77 26.52 2.85 1.65
C ILE A 77 26.50 3.06 3.16
N GLU A 78 25.69 2.32 3.91
CA GLU A 78 25.65 2.35 5.38
C GLU A 78 27.00 1.96 5.97
N ASP A 79 27.59 0.85 5.51
CA ASP A 79 28.90 0.37 5.95
C ASP A 79 30.02 1.38 5.64
N GLU A 80 30.04 1.92 4.42
CA GLU A 80 31.01 2.96 4.00
C GLU A 80 30.85 4.23 4.84
N THR A 81 29.61 4.68 5.03
CA THR A 81 29.28 5.87 5.84
C THR A 81 29.69 5.67 7.30
N GLN A 82 29.47 4.47 7.84
CA GLN A 82 29.87 4.13 9.20
C GLN A 82 31.38 4.15 9.36
N SER A 83 32.13 3.59 8.41
CA SER A 83 33.59 3.64 8.41
C SER A 83 34.13 5.07 8.38
N VAL A 84 33.53 5.96 7.58
CA VAL A 84 33.89 7.38 7.55
C VAL A 84 33.54 8.07 8.88
N LYS A 85 32.37 7.80 9.44
CA LYS A 85 31.96 8.37 10.74
C LYS A 85 32.89 7.96 11.86
N GLU A 86 33.38 6.72 11.89
CA GLU A 86 34.34 6.25 12.88
C GLU A 86 35.66 7.05 12.83
N GLN A 87 36.17 7.34 11.64
CA GLN A 87 37.34 8.20 11.49
C GLN A 87 37.09 9.64 11.98
N LEU A 88 35.90 10.20 11.66
CA LEU A 88 35.52 11.53 12.13
C LEU A 88 35.33 11.58 13.65
N TRP A 89 34.80 10.53 14.27
CA TRP A 89 34.72 10.40 15.72
C TRP A 89 36.11 10.39 16.34
N GLY A 90 37.09 9.72 15.72
CA GLY A 90 38.48 9.78 16.14
C GLY A 90 39.03 11.21 16.21
N ILE A 91 38.78 12.01 15.17
CA ILE A 91 39.18 13.43 15.13
C ILE A 91 38.44 14.25 16.19
N LEU A 92 37.16 13.98 16.41
CA LEU A 92 36.33 14.72 17.35
C LEU A 92 36.75 14.49 18.81
N LEU A 93 37.13 13.26 19.14
CA LEU A 93 37.54 12.84 20.48
C LEU A 93 39.03 13.11 20.77
N ASP A 94 39.83 13.40 19.74
CA ASP A 94 41.23 13.76 19.92
C ASP A 94 41.37 15.18 20.51
N ASN A 95 41.92 15.25 21.73
CA ASN A 95 42.18 16.50 22.43
C ASN A 95 43.38 17.27 21.85
N ALA A 96 44.24 16.63 21.06
CA ALA A 96 45.35 17.28 20.37
C ALA A 96 44.94 17.89 19.02
N ALA A 97 43.75 17.56 18.51
CA ALA A 97 43.25 18.06 17.24
C ALA A 97 42.84 19.54 17.33
N ASP A 98 43.05 20.26 16.24
CA ASP A 98 42.63 21.66 16.12
C ASP A 98 41.10 21.81 16.33
N SER A 99 40.69 22.88 16.99
CA SER A 99 39.27 23.13 17.28
C SER A 99 38.44 23.25 16.01
N LYS A 100 39.01 23.79 14.92
CA LYS A 100 38.34 23.84 13.63
C LYS A 100 38.16 22.44 13.03
N ALA A 101 39.16 21.57 13.14
CA ALA A 101 39.08 20.19 12.65
C ALA A 101 37.98 19.40 13.38
N ARG A 102 37.86 19.57 14.70
CA ARG A 102 36.78 18.96 15.50
C ARG A 102 35.39 19.44 15.07
N VAL A 103 35.20 20.74 14.86
CA VAL A 103 33.91 21.29 14.38
C VAL A 103 33.57 20.77 12.99
N MET A 104 34.55 20.69 12.09
CA MET A 104 34.36 20.12 10.75
C MET A 104 34.01 18.62 10.81
N ALA A 105 34.64 17.86 11.70
CA ALA A 105 34.33 16.44 11.90
C ALA A 105 32.90 16.24 12.43
N ALA A 106 32.49 17.03 13.45
CA ALA A 106 31.11 17.01 13.95
C ALA A 106 30.09 17.32 12.85
N ARG A 107 30.37 18.34 12.04
CA ARG A 107 29.52 18.70 10.90
C ARG A 107 29.45 17.57 9.87
N GLY A 108 30.58 16.95 9.54
CA GLY A 108 30.64 15.82 8.60
C GLY A 108 29.81 14.62 9.07
N ILE A 109 29.82 14.31 10.37
CA ILE A 109 28.99 13.24 10.96
C ILE A 109 27.50 13.54 10.78
N ILE A 110 27.08 14.79 11.05
CA ILE A 110 25.68 15.22 10.89
C ILE A 110 25.25 15.16 9.43
N GLU A 111 26.06 15.70 8.52
CA GLU A 111 25.76 15.71 7.08
C GLU A 111 25.70 14.30 6.50
N ALA A 112 26.61 13.40 6.90
CA ALA A 112 26.59 12.01 6.50
C ALA A 112 25.32 11.29 6.98
N GLY A 113 24.91 11.52 8.23
CA GLY A 113 23.66 10.97 8.78
C GLY A 113 22.42 11.46 8.03
N ASN A 114 22.34 12.77 7.74
CA ASN A 114 21.21 13.33 7.00
C ASN A 114 21.13 12.79 5.57
N LYS A 115 22.26 12.69 4.86
CA LYS A 115 22.30 12.11 3.51
C LYS A 115 21.86 10.65 3.51
N LEU A 116 22.32 9.87 4.49
CA LEU A 116 21.92 8.46 4.61
C LEU A 116 20.41 8.32 4.83
N LEU A 117 19.85 9.16 5.71
CA LEU A 117 18.41 9.20 5.95
C LEU A 117 17.63 9.59 4.70
N GLU A 118 18.06 10.61 3.96
CA GLU A 118 17.44 11.01 2.68
C GLU A 118 17.49 9.87 1.65
N LEU A 119 18.62 9.15 1.55
CA LEU A 119 18.74 7.99 0.66
C LEU A 119 17.78 6.86 1.07
N GLN A 120 17.67 6.57 2.37
CA GLN A 120 16.72 5.57 2.89
C GLN A 120 15.26 5.95 2.59
N MET A 121 14.91 7.24 2.71
CA MET A 121 13.57 7.75 2.36
C MET A 121 13.31 7.65 0.86
N ASN A 122 14.28 8.05 0.03
CA ASN A 122 14.15 7.99 -1.44
C ASN A 122 14.12 6.55 -1.96
N ALA A 123 14.79 5.63 -1.27
CA ALA A 123 14.73 4.19 -1.54
C ALA A 123 13.37 3.55 -1.19
N GLY A 124 12.48 4.29 -0.52
CA GLY A 124 11.15 3.82 -0.13
C GLY A 124 11.17 2.76 0.98
N ILE A 125 12.24 2.69 1.77
CA ILE A 125 12.32 1.79 2.95
C ILE A 125 11.34 2.23 4.02
N PHE A 126 11.31 3.54 4.26
CA PHE A 126 10.19 4.16 4.91
C PHE A 126 9.14 4.34 3.83
N GLU A 127 8.18 3.41 3.75
CA GLU A 127 6.98 3.68 2.99
C GLU A 127 6.49 5.05 3.44
N ARG A 128 6.36 5.98 2.48
CA ARG A 128 5.68 7.24 2.73
C ARG A 128 4.28 6.86 3.20
N GLU A 129 4.04 6.91 4.51
CA GLU A 129 2.69 7.13 5.06
C GLU A 129 2.16 8.53 4.66
N LEU A 130 2.67 9.15 3.59
CA LEU A 130 2.05 10.29 2.92
C LEU A 130 0.89 9.77 2.09
N GLY A 131 -0.17 9.36 2.77
CA GLY A 131 -1.42 8.95 2.15
C GLY A 131 -2.02 7.67 2.71
N THR A 132 -2.19 7.56 4.04
CA THR A 132 -3.51 7.05 4.45
C THR A 132 -4.51 8.09 3.98
N VAL A 133 -4.99 7.97 2.73
CA VAL A 133 -6.33 8.46 2.44
C VAL A 133 -7.17 7.62 3.39
N ARG A 134 -7.49 8.19 4.56
CA ARG A 134 -8.64 7.78 5.33
C ARG A 134 -9.79 7.99 4.37
N VAL A 135 -10.08 6.97 3.57
CA VAL A 135 -11.37 6.86 2.92
C VAL A 135 -12.27 6.65 4.11
N GLU A 136 -12.78 7.75 4.67
CA GLU A 136 -13.96 7.70 5.51
C GLU A 136 -15.02 7.13 4.59
N HIS A 137 -15.21 5.82 4.67
CA HIS A 137 -16.32 5.18 4.02
C HIS A 137 -17.52 5.71 4.77
N GLN A 138 -18.17 6.74 4.21
CA GLN A 138 -19.51 7.12 4.65
C GLN A 138 -20.41 5.94 4.31
N HIS A 139 -20.47 4.98 5.21
CA HIS A 139 -21.49 3.96 5.19
C HIS A 139 -22.79 4.66 5.60
N THR A 140 -23.53 5.15 4.62
CA THR A 140 -24.91 5.58 4.83
C THR A 140 -25.72 4.31 5.12
N ILE A 141 -25.83 3.96 6.40
CA ILE A 141 -26.68 2.87 6.85
C ILE A 141 -28.13 3.33 6.63
N ALA A 142 -28.94 2.50 5.95
CA ALA A 142 -30.36 2.78 5.78
C ALA A 142 -31.03 3.00 7.15
N PRO A 143 -31.94 3.97 7.30
CA PRO A 143 -32.49 4.39 8.59
C PRO A 143 -33.17 3.25 9.36
N GLU A 144 -33.71 2.25 8.64
CA GLU A 144 -34.34 1.07 9.23
C GLU A 144 -33.37 0.17 10.01
N ILE A 145 -32.10 0.11 9.59
CA ILE A 145 -31.05 -0.72 10.21
C ILE A 145 -30.32 0.08 11.31
N ALA A 146 -30.26 1.41 11.17
CA ALA A 146 -29.57 2.29 12.12
C ALA A 146 -30.28 2.38 13.48
N LEU A 147 -31.61 2.34 13.52
CA LEU A 147 -32.41 2.49 14.74
C LEU A 147 -32.19 1.36 15.77
N PRO A 148 -32.20 0.06 15.41
CA PRO A 148 -31.88 -1.03 16.33
C PRO A 148 -30.46 -0.93 16.90
N ILE A 149 -29.49 -0.53 16.06
CA ILE A 149 -28.09 -0.41 16.44
C ILE A 149 -27.89 0.75 17.41
N LEU A 150 -28.48 1.92 17.13
CA LEU A 150 -28.46 3.08 18.03
C LEU A 150 -29.08 2.74 19.40
N LYS A 151 -30.20 2.02 19.41
CA LYS A 151 -30.85 1.57 20.66
C LYS A 151 -29.97 0.60 21.44
N ALA A 152 -29.31 -0.35 20.76
CA ALA A 152 -28.35 -1.25 21.40
C ALA A 152 -27.16 -0.48 21.99
N LEU A 153 -26.58 0.46 21.25
CA LEU A 153 -25.46 1.29 21.72
C LEU A 153 -25.83 2.20 22.90
N GLN A 154 -27.07 2.71 22.93
CA GLN A 154 -27.61 3.42 24.09
C GLN A 154 -27.77 2.51 25.30
N ASN A 155 -28.29 1.29 25.12
CA ASN A 155 -28.41 0.31 26.21
C ASN A 155 -27.05 -0.10 26.81
N TYR A 156 -26.01 -0.15 25.98
CA TYR A 156 -24.63 -0.40 26.42
C TYR A 156 -23.93 0.84 26.98
N GLY A 157 -24.61 2.00 27.05
CA GLY A 157 -24.08 3.23 27.64
C GLY A 157 -22.99 3.93 26.81
N ILE A 158 -22.83 3.52 25.54
CA ILE A 158 -21.80 4.06 24.65
C ILE A 158 -22.20 5.44 24.11
N ILE A 159 -23.52 5.70 23.97
CA ILE A 159 -24.07 6.96 23.46
C ILE A 159 -25.06 7.53 24.49
N ARG A 160 -24.93 8.82 24.85
CA ARG A 160 -25.89 9.53 25.71
C ARG A 160 -27.19 9.83 24.94
N ALA A 161 -28.34 9.70 25.59
CA ALA A 161 -29.67 9.75 24.98
C ALA A 161 -30.14 11.14 24.47
N THR A 162 -29.23 12.06 24.15
CA THR A 162 -29.55 13.47 23.85
C THR A 162 -28.91 13.97 22.55
N ALA A 163 -28.93 13.18 21.49
CA ALA A 163 -28.67 13.68 20.13
C ALA A 163 -30.01 13.72 19.38
N THR A 164 -30.60 14.92 19.29
CA THR A 164 -31.71 15.20 18.39
C THR A 164 -31.29 14.94 16.95
N VAL A 165 -32.08 14.13 16.25
CA VAL A 165 -31.95 13.88 14.81
C VAL A 165 -32.15 15.21 14.09
N ILE A 166 -31.10 15.73 13.46
CA ILE A 166 -31.24 16.83 12.51
C ILE A 166 -31.88 16.23 11.26
N GLU A 167 -33.16 16.52 11.03
CA GLU A 167 -33.83 16.22 9.76
C GLU A 167 -33.08 16.95 8.62
N PRO A 168 -32.76 16.26 7.51
CA PRO A 168 -32.14 16.92 6.37
C PRO A 168 -33.16 17.91 5.79
N LYS A 169 -32.88 19.22 5.90
CA LYS A 169 -33.63 20.25 5.19
C LYS A 169 -33.66 19.91 3.71
N GLY A 170 -34.86 19.63 3.21
CA GLY A 170 -35.12 19.34 1.81
C GLY A 170 -34.54 20.41 0.91
N LEU A 171 -33.63 20.01 0.04
CA LEU A 171 -33.08 20.84 -1.02
C LEU A 171 -33.95 20.69 -2.28
N LEU A 172 -35.25 20.96 -2.18
CA LEU A 172 -36.17 21.01 -3.32
C LEU A 172 -37.36 21.89 -2.95
N ASP A 173 -37.21 23.21 -3.02
CA ASP A 173 -38.36 24.15 -3.02
C ASP A 173 -37.97 25.49 -3.67
N HIS A 174 -37.40 25.46 -4.87
CA HIS A 174 -37.34 26.63 -5.76
C HIS A 174 -37.53 26.22 -7.23
N ALA A 175 -38.67 25.62 -7.56
CA ALA A 175 -39.16 25.55 -8.93
C ALA A 175 -40.65 25.22 -8.95
N THR A 176 -41.50 26.25 -8.85
CA THR A 176 -42.74 26.47 -9.62
C THR A 176 -43.58 27.53 -8.92
N SER A 177 -43.29 28.80 -9.23
CA SER A 177 -44.23 29.91 -9.07
C SER A 177 -44.44 30.51 -10.45
N GLY A 178 -45.69 30.47 -10.93
CA GLY A 178 -46.16 31.33 -12.02
C GLY A 178 -46.38 30.65 -13.37
N ALA A 179 -47.54 29.99 -13.55
CA ALA A 179 -48.33 30.08 -14.78
C ALA A 179 -49.59 29.21 -14.65
N SER A 180 -50.75 29.84 -14.41
CA SER A 180 -52.07 29.48 -14.97
C SER A 180 -53.18 30.06 -14.10
N ASP A 181 -53.46 31.34 -14.31
CA ASP A 181 -54.79 31.90 -14.11
C ASP A 181 -54.92 33.12 -15.02
N ARG A 182 -55.58 32.94 -16.16
CA ARG A 182 -56.32 33.99 -16.87
C ARG A 182 -57.29 33.32 -17.84
N GLN A 183 -58.56 33.66 -17.56
CA GLN A 183 -59.78 33.56 -18.34
C GLN A 183 -59.60 33.82 -19.84
#